data_AF-A0A2G8I5V1-F1
#
_entry.id   AF-A0A2G8I5V1-F1
#
_cell.length_a   1.000
_cell.length_b   1.000
_cell.length_c   1.000
_cell.angle_alpha   90.00
_cell.angle_beta   90.00
_cell.angle_gamma   90.00
#
_symmetry.space_group_name_H-M   'P 1'
#
loop_
_entity.id
_entity.type
_entity.pdbx_description
1 polymer ?
#
loop_
_entity_poly.entity_id
_entity_poly.type
_entity_poly.pdbx_seq_one_letter_code
_entity_poly.pdbx_strand_id
1 'polypeptide(L)'
;MKKTFLLVFCILFLSFCSFPHRIADDFISWTNNTVDTLLFFNDTVSSYQLKPKYQKMAISFSSQEKALQPKGETYGYAMNSVNGQYYTVATHKDKYGYDYKLITYSIRGENDTEILVSQLNSYKKDMPIDGLVLEMNFTFETKCFARYVINESIIKIDRYEINGILYTENGEIVGMKDTPDTIVHRSVYKMKDGRFVKAK
;
A
#
# COMPACT_ATOMS: atom_id res chain seq x y z
N MET A 1 -42.43 58.13 46.91
CA MET A 1 -43.25 58.12 45.68
C MET A 1 -42.90 56.90 44.86
N LYS A 2 -43.91 56.13 44.45
CA LYS A 2 -43.82 54.89 43.66
C LYS A 2 -43.07 55.10 42.34
N LYS A 3 -42.30 54.10 41.90
CA LYS A 3 -42.49 53.42 40.60
C LYS A 3 -41.56 52.19 40.47
N THR A 4 -42.22 51.04 40.37
CA THR A 4 -41.75 49.74 39.86
C THR A 4 -41.13 49.84 38.46
N PHE A 5 -40.08 49.08 38.17
CA PHE A 5 -39.77 48.57 36.82
C PHE A 5 -38.77 47.40 36.94
N LEU A 6 -39.26 46.16 36.92
CA LEU A 6 -39.33 45.24 35.77
C LEU A 6 -38.02 44.45 35.57
N LEU A 7 -38.09 43.19 36.00
CA LEU A 7 -37.13 42.12 35.79
C LEU A 7 -37.02 41.83 34.28
N VAL A 8 -35.81 41.86 33.71
CA VAL A 8 -35.53 41.27 32.40
C VAL A 8 -34.43 40.24 32.58
N PHE A 9 -34.86 38.98 32.66
CA PHE A 9 -33.99 37.80 32.71
C PHE A 9 -33.62 37.46 31.26
N CYS A 10 -32.48 37.92 30.77
CA CYS A 10 -31.96 37.50 29.47
C CYS A 10 -31.40 36.08 29.57
N ILE A 11 -32.22 35.08 29.22
CA ILE A 11 -31.76 33.72 28.96
C ILE A 11 -31.04 33.75 27.60
N LEU A 12 -29.71 33.80 27.63
CA LEU A 12 -28.86 33.50 26.49
C LEU A 12 -28.99 31.99 26.19
N PHE A 13 -29.94 31.64 25.33
CA PHE A 13 -29.91 30.35 24.63
C PHE A 13 -28.73 30.38 23.65
N LEU A 14 -27.58 29.89 24.11
CA LEU A 14 -26.52 29.42 23.22
C LEU A 14 -27.08 28.19 22.49
N SER A 15 -27.71 28.41 21.35
CA SER A 15 -27.96 27.36 20.37
C SER A 15 -26.61 26.89 19.85
N PHE A 16 -26.02 25.93 20.56
CA PHE A 16 -25.05 25.01 19.98
C PHE A 16 -25.78 24.29 18.84
N CYS A 17 -25.65 24.82 17.62
CA CYS A 17 -25.78 24.00 16.44
C CYS A 17 -24.62 22.99 16.49
N SER A 18 -24.86 21.89 17.19
CA SER A 18 -24.12 20.65 17.00
C SER A 18 -24.40 20.23 15.56
N PHE A 19 -23.58 20.69 14.63
CA PHE A 19 -23.47 20.02 13.35
C PHE A 19 -23.23 18.55 13.68
N PRO A 20 -24.06 17.62 13.17
CA PRO A 20 -23.72 16.21 13.31
C PRO A 20 -22.37 16.07 12.63
N HIS A 21 -21.33 15.87 13.44
CA HIS A 21 -20.06 15.42 12.94
C HIS A 21 -20.40 14.09 12.28
N ARG A 22 -20.52 14.09 10.94
CA ARG A 22 -20.46 12.84 10.19
C ARG A 22 -19.14 12.24 10.62
N ILE A 23 -19.20 11.19 11.42
CA ILE A 23 -18.13 10.23 11.53
C ILE A 23 -18.01 9.73 10.10
N ALA A 24 -17.11 10.33 9.33
CA ALA A 24 -16.63 9.71 8.12
C ALA A 24 -16.01 8.42 8.65
N ASP A 25 -16.70 7.30 8.45
CA ASP A 25 -16.11 6.01 8.75
C ASP A 25 -14.76 5.97 8.03
N ASP A 26 -13.70 5.92 8.82
CA ASP A 26 -12.31 5.96 8.38
C ASP A 26 -11.97 4.62 7.72
N PHE A 27 -12.53 4.38 6.53
CA PHE A 27 -12.34 3.13 5.83
C PHE A 27 -11.05 3.19 5.01
N ILE A 28 -10.19 2.19 5.23
CA ILE A 28 -9.03 1.95 4.37
C ILE A 28 -9.51 1.68 2.94
N SER A 29 -9.04 2.48 1.98
CA SER A 29 -9.22 2.26 0.54
C SER A 29 -7.92 2.58 -0.18
N TRP A 30 -6.99 1.62 -0.18
CA TRP A 30 -5.68 1.77 -0.81
C TRP A 30 -5.55 0.88 -2.04
N THR A 31 -4.93 1.43 -3.08
CA THR A 31 -4.70 0.77 -4.37
C THR A 31 -3.29 1.11 -4.86
N ASN A 32 -2.86 0.57 -6.00
CA ASN A 32 -1.58 0.95 -6.61
C ASN A 32 -1.43 2.47 -6.74
N ASN A 33 -2.49 3.20 -7.11
CA ASN A 33 -2.48 4.66 -7.23
C ASN A 33 -2.00 5.37 -5.94
N THR A 34 -2.26 4.78 -4.77
CA THR A 34 -1.80 5.31 -3.49
C THR A 34 -0.26 5.36 -3.42
N VAL A 35 0.43 4.42 -4.07
CA VAL A 35 1.89 4.36 -4.17
C VAL A 35 2.38 5.07 -5.43
N ASP A 36 1.74 4.85 -6.59
CA ASP A 36 2.22 5.29 -7.91
C ASP A 36 2.47 6.80 -7.98
N THR A 37 1.66 7.61 -7.29
CA THR A 37 1.83 9.08 -7.24
C THR A 37 3.17 9.51 -6.61
N LEU A 38 3.81 8.63 -5.86
CA LEU A 38 5.08 8.86 -5.17
C LEU A 38 6.30 8.45 -6.01
N LEU A 39 6.07 7.76 -7.12
CA LEU A 39 7.11 7.12 -7.92
C LEU A 39 7.46 7.95 -9.16
N PHE A 40 8.66 7.70 -9.67
CA PHE A 40 9.05 8.05 -11.04
C PHE A 40 9.77 6.85 -11.65
N PHE A 41 9.74 6.73 -12.98
CA PHE A 41 10.53 5.72 -13.69
C PHE A 41 11.92 6.29 -13.97
N ASN A 42 12.97 5.54 -13.61
CA ASN A 42 14.35 5.90 -13.88
C ASN A 42 14.86 5.10 -15.08
N ASP A 43 14.94 5.74 -16.24
CA ASP A 43 15.38 5.12 -17.49
C ASP A 43 16.83 4.58 -17.43
N THR A 44 17.69 5.16 -16.59
CA THR A 44 19.10 4.74 -16.48
C THR A 44 19.25 3.35 -15.89
N VAL A 45 18.37 2.99 -14.95
CA VAL A 45 18.35 1.67 -14.29
C VAL A 45 17.10 0.87 -14.64
N SER A 46 16.28 1.38 -15.58
CA SER A 46 15.02 0.78 -16.05
C SER A 46 14.10 0.30 -14.91
N SER A 47 13.95 1.12 -13.87
CA SER A 47 13.18 0.75 -12.68
C SER A 47 12.40 1.91 -12.08
N TYR A 48 11.28 1.60 -11.40
CA TYR A 48 10.52 2.56 -10.62
C TYR A 48 11.22 2.86 -9.30
N GLN A 49 11.36 4.14 -8.99
CA GLN A 49 11.97 4.61 -7.76
C GLN A 49 11.08 5.62 -7.05
N LEU A 50 11.15 5.66 -5.72
CA LEU A 50 10.55 6.73 -4.93
C LEU A 50 11.13 8.09 -5.34
N LYS A 51 10.29 9.11 -5.52
CA LYS A 51 10.79 10.48 -5.76
C LYS A 51 11.74 10.91 -4.63
N PRO A 52 12.82 11.66 -4.91
CA PRO A 52 13.86 11.98 -3.93
C PRO A 52 13.35 12.61 -2.62
N LYS A 53 12.28 13.41 -2.68
CA LYS A 53 11.66 14.00 -1.48
C LYS A 53 11.12 12.95 -0.49
N TYR A 54 10.61 11.82 -0.99
CA TYR A 54 10.10 10.74 -0.15
C TYR A 54 11.22 9.81 0.30
N GLN A 55 12.24 9.59 -0.52
CA GLN A 55 13.44 8.85 -0.11
C GLN A 55 14.10 9.47 1.13
N LYS A 56 14.18 10.80 1.20
CA LYS A 56 14.71 11.53 2.37
C LYS A 56 13.87 11.35 3.65
N MET A 57 12.63 10.91 3.51
CA MET A 57 11.69 10.64 4.61
C MET A 57 11.60 9.14 4.94
N ALA A 58 12.36 8.29 4.25
CA ALA A 58 12.40 6.87 4.54
C ALA A 58 13.02 6.62 5.92
N ILE A 59 12.53 5.58 6.59
CA ILE A 59 12.96 5.18 7.92
C ILE A 59 13.53 3.77 7.88
N SER A 60 14.45 3.47 8.79
CA SER A 60 15.06 2.14 8.88
C SER A 60 14.06 1.10 9.38
N PHE A 61 14.10 -0.09 8.78
CA PHE A 61 13.44 -1.26 9.36
C PHE A 61 14.06 -1.58 10.73
N SER A 62 13.20 -1.77 11.73
CA SER A 62 13.58 -2.33 13.03
C SER A 62 14.00 -3.80 12.87
N SER A 63 14.73 -4.34 13.86
CA SER A 63 15.13 -5.75 13.86
C SER A 63 13.93 -6.71 13.83
N GLN A 64 12.82 -6.32 14.45
CA GLN A 64 11.58 -7.11 14.48
C GLN A 64 10.88 -7.11 13.12
N GLU A 65 10.87 -5.97 12.42
CA GLU A 65 10.31 -5.91 11.06
C GLU A 65 11.18 -6.68 10.06
N LYS A 66 12.52 -6.64 10.20
CA LYS A 66 13.43 -7.46 9.38
C LYS A 66 13.24 -8.96 9.60
N ALA A 67 12.77 -9.36 10.77
CA ALA A 67 12.49 -10.75 11.09
C ALA A 67 11.12 -11.23 10.57
N LEU A 68 10.25 -10.33 10.10
CA LEU A 68 9.00 -10.73 9.46
C LEU A 68 9.30 -11.48 8.16
N GLN A 69 8.61 -12.59 7.96
CA GLN A 69 8.53 -13.26 6.67
C GLN A 69 7.23 -12.83 6.01
N PRO A 70 7.25 -11.84 5.09
CA PRO A 70 6.03 -11.37 4.47
C PRO A 70 5.42 -12.48 3.62
N LYS A 71 4.10 -12.57 3.67
CA LYS A 71 3.28 -13.47 2.85
C LYS A 71 3.13 -12.90 1.45
N GLY A 72 2.53 -13.69 0.56
CA GLY A 72 2.24 -13.29 -0.81
C GLY A 72 3.26 -13.88 -1.78
N GLU A 73 3.12 -13.51 -3.04
CA GLU A 73 4.11 -13.88 -4.07
C GLU A 73 5.33 -12.99 -3.94
N THR A 74 6.51 -13.63 -3.91
CA THR A 74 7.81 -12.95 -3.85
C THR A 74 8.67 -13.27 -5.06
N TYR A 75 8.21 -14.15 -5.96
CA TYR A 75 8.95 -14.66 -7.11
C TYR A 75 10.34 -15.22 -6.74
N GLY A 76 10.46 -15.77 -5.53
CA GLY A 76 11.72 -16.31 -5.00
C GLY A 76 12.73 -15.28 -4.49
N TYR A 77 12.45 -13.97 -4.60
CA TYR A 77 13.35 -12.94 -4.10
C TYR A 77 13.35 -12.84 -2.58
N ALA A 78 14.51 -12.47 -2.01
CA ALA A 78 14.60 -12.10 -0.61
C ALA A 78 14.03 -10.69 -0.41
N MET A 79 13.07 -10.55 0.52
CA MET A 79 12.41 -9.27 0.82
C MET A 79 13.25 -8.36 1.73
N ASN A 80 14.55 -8.26 1.43
CA ASN A 80 15.50 -7.43 2.15
C ASN A 80 15.68 -6.10 1.41
N SER A 81 15.31 -5.00 2.07
CA SER A 81 15.53 -3.67 1.51
C SER A 81 17.01 -3.40 1.24
N VAL A 82 17.32 -2.84 0.06
CA VAL A 82 18.68 -2.56 -0.41
C VAL A 82 19.46 -1.71 0.59
N ASN A 83 18.83 -0.69 1.16
CA ASN A 83 19.43 0.22 2.13
C ASN A 83 18.93 -0.02 3.56
N GLY A 84 18.13 -1.07 3.77
CA GLY A 84 17.50 -1.38 5.05
C GLY A 84 16.43 -0.38 5.48
N GLN A 85 15.93 0.47 4.57
CA GLN A 85 14.90 1.49 4.83
C GLN A 85 13.62 1.21 4.05
N TYR A 86 12.53 1.81 4.50
CA TYR A 86 11.26 1.89 3.78
C TYR A 86 10.61 3.26 3.95
N TYR A 87 9.75 3.61 3.01
CA TYR A 87 8.88 4.77 3.14
C TYR A 87 7.47 4.32 3.54
N THR A 88 6.88 4.99 4.54
CA THR A 88 5.47 4.77 4.90
C THR A 88 4.59 5.60 3.98
N VAL A 89 3.82 4.93 3.13
CA VAL A 89 2.93 5.54 2.14
C VAL A 89 1.64 6.00 2.80
N ALA A 90 1.04 5.13 3.61
CA ALA A 90 -0.22 5.40 4.30
C ALA A 90 -0.31 4.58 5.58
N THR A 91 -1.07 5.09 6.54
CA THR A 91 -1.35 4.41 7.81
C THR A 91 -2.83 4.44 8.11
N HIS A 92 -3.34 3.37 8.72
CA HIS A 92 -4.71 3.28 9.20
C HIS A 92 -4.73 2.49 10.50
N LYS A 93 -5.53 2.93 11.48
CA LYS A 93 -5.70 2.25 12.76
C LYS A 93 -7.13 1.75 12.85
N ASP A 94 -7.31 0.45 13.03
CA ASP A 94 -8.66 -0.08 13.21
C ASP A 94 -9.19 0.15 14.63
N LYS A 95 -10.51 -0.04 14.79
CA LYS A 95 -11.20 0.06 16.08
C LYS A 95 -10.73 -0.95 17.13
N TYR A 96 -10.06 -2.02 16.72
CA TYR A 96 -9.50 -3.03 17.61
C TYR A 96 -8.09 -2.66 18.05
N GLY A 97 -7.54 -1.55 17.56
CA GLY A 97 -6.23 -1.00 17.89
C GLY A 97 -5.08 -1.73 17.18
N TYR A 98 -5.32 -2.31 16.01
CA TYR A 98 -4.25 -2.73 15.09
C TYR A 98 -3.91 -1.57 14.16
N ASP A 99 -2.62 -1.39 13.91
CA ASP A 99 -2.11 -0.39 12.97
C ASP A 99 -1.69 -1.09 11.68
N TYR A 100 -2.17 -0.59 10.54
CA TYR A 100 -1.79 -1.05 9.22
C TYR A 100 -0.98 0.04 8.53
N LYS A 101 0.17 -0.34 7.98
CA LYS A 101 1.05 0.57 7.24
C LYS A 101 1.26 0.01 5.84
N LEU A 102 0.85 0.77 4.84
CA LEU A 102 1.30 0.56 3.46
C LEU A 102 2.69 1.15 3.34
N ILE A 103 3.66 0.32 3.00
CA ILE A 103 5.06 0.71 2.87
C ILE A 103 5.58 0.39 1.48
N THR A 104 6.61 1.12 1.07
CA THR A 104 7.35 0.80 -0.15
C THR A 104 8.85 0.93 0.07
N TYR A 105 9.60 0.06 -0.59
CA TYR A 105 11.06 -0.04 -0.52
C TYR A 105 11.61 -0.77 -1.74
N SER A 106 12.89 -0.58 -2.04
CA SER A 106 13.59 -1.33 -3.10
C SER A 106 14.24 -2.58 -2.52
N ILE A 107 14.17 -3.70 -3.24
CA ILE A 107 15.00 -4.88 -3.01
C ILE A 107 15.97 -5.08 -4.18
N ARG A 108 17.02 -5.89 -3.98
CA ARG A 108 17.94 -6.28 -5.06
C ARG A 108 17.32 -7.40 -5.88
N GLY A 109 17.11 -7.15 -7.16
CA GLY A 109 16.79 -8.14 -8.17
C GLY A 109 18.03 -8.73 -8.82
N GLU A 110 17.84 -9.45 -9.92
CA GLU A 110 18.95 -9.95 -10.74
C GLU A 110 19.68 -8.80 -11.46
N ASN A 111 20.94 -9.02 -11.85
CA ASN A 111 21.76 -8.06 -12.60
C ASN A 111 21.77 -6.64 -12.00
N ASP A 112 21.72 -6.54 -10.66
CA ASP A 112 21.71 -5.30 -9.91
C ASP A 112 20.52 -4.36 -10.20
N THR A 113 19.44 -4.91 -10.74
CA THR A 113 18.19 -4.19 -10.94
C THR A 113 17.50 -4.01 -9.58
N GLU A 114 17.11 -2.79 -9.23
CA GLU A 114 16.25 -2.57 -8.07
C GLU A 114 14.80 -2.94 -8.41
N ILE A 115 14.16 -3.72 -7.54
CA ILE A 115 12.74 -4.05 -7.66
C ILE A 115 12.00 -3.26 -6.59
N LEU A 116 11.05 -2.43 -7.00
CA LEU A 116 10.20 -1.71 -6.06
C LEU A 116 9.11 -2.64 -5.52
N VAL A 117 9.02 -2.70 -4.20
CA VAL A 117 8.05 -3.50 -3.47
C VAL A 117 7.01 -2.59 -2.83
N SER A 118 5.73 -2.93 -2.99
CA SER A 118 4.64 -2.43 -2.13
C SER A 118 4.24 -3.54 -1.17
N GLN A 119 4.26 -3.25 0.12
CA GLN A 119 3.96 -4.22 1.18
C GLN A 119 3.03 -3.61 2.21
N LEU A 120 2.08 -4.41 2.69
CA LEU A 120 1.24 -4.07 3.83
C LEU A 120 1.82 -4.73 5.08
N ASN A 121 2.10 -3.93 6.11
CA ASN A 121 2.47 -4.43 7.43
C ASN A 121 1.36 -4.13 8.43
N SER A 122 1.19 -5.03 9.40
CA SER A 122 0.32 -4.82 10.55
C SER A 122 1.12 -4.79 11.86
N TYR A 123 0.59 -4.05 12.82
CA TYR A 123 1.24 -3.85 14.12
C TYR A 123 0.20 -3.84 15.24
N LYS A 124 0.67 -4.12 16.46
CA LYS A 124 -0.09 -3.91 17.70
C LYS A 124 0.82 -3.32 18.75
N LYS A 125 0.50 -2.11 19.21
CA LYS A 125 1.35 -1.37 20.16
C LYS A 125 2.80 -1.28 19.63
N ASP A 126 2.92 -0.85 18.37
CA ASP A 126 4.19 -0.71 17.63
C ASP A 126 5.00 -2.00 17.39
N MET A 127 4.53 -3.16 17.86
CA MET A 127 5.15 -4.45 17.54
C MET A 127 4.61 -4.98 16.21
N PRO A 128 5.46 -5.36 15.24
CA PRO A 128 5.02 -5.95 13.98
C PRO A 128 4.36 -7.32 14.22
N ILE A 129 3.25 -7.58 13.51
CA ILE A 129 2.49 -8.84 13.60
C ILE A 129 2.64 -9.65 12.32
N ASP A 130 2.43 -9.02 11.16
CA ASP A 130 2.35 -9.70 9.88
C ASP A 130 2.76 -8.76 8.73
N GLY A 131 3.15 -9.37 7.61
CA GLY A 131 3.52 -8.66 6.38
C GLY A 131 2.89 -9.34 5.17
N LEU A 132 2.48 -8.57 4.17
CA LEU A 132 1.93 -9.07 2.92
C LEU A 132 2.47 -8.27 1.74
N VAL A 133 3.21 -8.93 0.85
CA VAL A 133 3.62 -8.36 -0.43
C VAL A 133 2.39 -8.19 -1.32
N LEU A 134 2.14 -6.94 -1.70
CA LEU A 134 1.02 -6.56 -2.56
C LEU A 134 1.43 -6.55 -4.02
N GLU A 135 2.60 -5.96 -4.29
CA GLU A 135 3.13 -5.78 -5.63
C GLU A 135 4.66 -5.78 -5.57
N MET A 136 5.26 -6.45 -6.55
CA MET A 136 6.65 -6.26 -6.94
C MET A 136 6.61 -5.80 -8.38
N ASN A 137 7.14 -4.62 -8.67
CA ASN A 137 7.12 -4.05 -10.00
C ASN A 137 8.52 -4.18 -10.62
N PHE A 138 8.67 -5.08 -11.58
CA PHE A 138 9.93 -5.27 -12.30
C PHE A 138 9.69 -5.71 -13.73
N THR A 139 10.67 -5.41 -14.58
CA THR A 139 10.67 -5.76 -16.01
C THR A 139 11.99 -6.45 -16.33
N PHE A 140 11.94 -7.72 -16.71
CA PHE A 140 13.05 -8.43 -17.35
C PHE A 140 12.61 -8.81 -18.77
N GLU A 141 12.56 -10.09 -19.11
CA GLU A 141 11.99 -10.62 -20.36
C GLU A 141 10.46 -10.60 -20.33
N THR A 142 9.90 -10.81 -19.13
CA THR A 142 8.47 -10.71 -18.84
C THR A 142 8.26 -9.63 -17.79
N LYS A 143 7.33 -8.71 -18.06
CA LYS A 143 6.92 -7.69 -17.09
C LYS A 143 5.92 -8.29 -16.12
N CYS A 144 6.28 -8.35 -14.84
CA CYS A 144 5.42 -8.84 -13.77
C CYS A 144 4.93 -7.64 -12.93
N PHE A 145 3.62 -7.53 -12.76
CA PHE A 145 3.03 -6.51 -11.89
C PHE A 145 1.73 -7.01 -11.27
N ALA A 146 1.23 -6.28 -10.27
CA ALA A 146 0.00 -6.64 -9.60
C ALA A 146 -0.90 -5.42 -9.45
N ARG A 147 -2.21 -5.61 -9.61
CA ARG A 147 -3.22 -4.63 -9.21
C ARG A 147 -3.83 -5.05 -7.90
N TYR A 148 -3.66 -4.24 -6.86
CA TYR A 148 -4.24 -4.53 -5.54
C TYR A 148 -5.29 -3.51 -5.13
N VAL A 149 -6.24 -3.99 -4.33
CA VAL A 149 -7.23 -3.18 -3.64
C VAL A 149 -7.30 -3.67 -2.20
N ILE A 150 -7.08 -2.76 -1.26
CA ILE A 150 -7.28 -2.97 0.17
C ILE A 150 -8.53 -2.20 0.57
N ASN A 151 -9.55 -2.91 1.00
CA ASN A 151 -10.79 -2.32 1.49
C ASN A 151 -11.21 -2.97 2.80
N GLU A 152 -11.40 -2.15 3.84
CA GLU A 152 -11.80 -2.55 5.20
C GLU A 152 -10.97 -3.74 5.74
N SER A 153 -11.46 -4.95 5.51
CA SER A 153 -10.91 -6.22 6.01
C SER A 153 -10.48 -7.18 4.90
N ILE A 154 -10.58 -6.77 3.62
CA ILE A 154 -10.27 -7.61 2.47
C ILE A 154 -9.16 -6.97 1.63
N ILE A 155 -8.21 -7.80 1.23
CA ILE A 155 -7.10 -7.44 0.36
C ILE A 155 -7.21 -8.31 -0.88
N LYS A 156 -7.38 -7.71 -2.05
CA LYS A 156 -7.43 -8.41 -3.33
C LYS A 156 -6.20 -8.03 -4.13
N ILE A 157 -5.53 -9.02 -4.73
CA ILE A 157 -4.32 -8.84 -5.53
C ILE A 157 -4.47 -9.64 -6.82
N ASP A 158 -4.56 -8.93 -7.95
CA ASP A 158 -4.62 -9.51 -9.29
C ASP A 158 -3.24 -9.38 -9.93
N ARG A 159 -2.60 -10.49 -10.27
CA ARG A 159 -1.26 -10.54 -10.86
C ARG A 159 -1.32 -10.72 -12.36
N TYR A 160 -0.41 -10.05 -13.02
CA TYR A 160 -0.28 -10.02 -14.47
C TYR A 160 1.16 -10.25 -14.84
N GLU A 161 1.35 -11.00 -15.92
CA GLU A 161 2.63 -11.19 -16.58
C GLU A 161 2.43 -10.80 -18.05
N ILE A 162 3.36 -10.01 -18.58
CA ILE A 162 3.37 -9.63 -19.98
C ILE A 162 4.70 -10.09 -20.55
N ASN A 163 4.66 -11.12 -21.39
CA ASN A 163 5.79 -11.36 -22.28
C ASN A 163 5.78 -10.23 -23.31
N GLY A 164 6.75 -9.33 -23.20
CA GLY A 164 6.77 -8.09 -23.97
C GLY A 164 6.98 -8.31 -25.45
N ILE A 165 7.44 -9.50 -25.87
CA ILE A 165 7.80 -9.81 -27.25
C ILE A 165 6.70 -10.63 -27.92
N LEU A 166 6.22 -10.13 -29.05
CA LEU A 166 5.31 -10.88 -29.92
C LEU A 166 6.10 -11.68 -30.94
N TYR A 167 5.74 -12.94 -31.12
CA TYR A 167 6.34 -13.86 -32.08
C TYR A 167 5.33 -14.30 -33.16
N THR A 168 5.79 -14.53 -34.40
CA THR A 168 5.02 -15.31 -35.38
C THR A 168 4.91 -16.78 -34.97
N GLU A 169 4.07 -17.55 -35.65
CA GLU A 169 4.04 -19.02 -35.55
C GLU A 169 5.40 -19.68 -35.84
N ASN A 170 6.28 -18.98 -36.56
CA ASN A 170 7.64 -19.43 -36.90
C ASN A 170 8.71 -18.93 -35.91
N GLY A 171 8.32 -18.20 -34.85
CA GLY A 171 9.23 -17.70 -33.82
C GLY A 171 9.93 -16.38 -34.16
N GLU A 172 9.51 -15.66 -35.21
CA GLU A 172 10.08 -14.35 -35.55
C GLU A 172 9.45 -13.23 -34.73
N ILE A 173 10.26 -12.27 -34.26
CA ILE A 173 9.76 -11.12 -33.49
C ILE A 173 8.98 -10.17 -34.42
N VAL A 174 7.71 -9.94 -34.12
CA VAL A 174 6.80 -9.09 -34.92
C VAL A 174 6.39 -7.79 -34.24
N GLY A 175 6.72 -7.62 -32.97
CA GLY A 175 6.42 -6.41 -32.25
C GLY A 175 6.54 -6.57 -30.74
N MET A 176 6.11 -5.52 -30.05
CA MET A 176 6.04 -5.48 -28.59
C MET A 176 4.60 -5.45 -28.12
N LYS A 177 4.34 -5.99 -26.93
CA LYS A 177 3.02 -6.03 -26.29
C LYS A 177 3.08 -5.40 -24.90
N ASP A 178 2.17 -4.44 -24.67
CA ASP A 178 2.10 -3.69 -23.41
C ASP A 178 0.88 -4.05 -22.54
N THR A 179 0.01 -4.93 -23.03
CA THR A 179 -1.19 -5.38 -22.31
C THR A 179 -1.09 -6.88 -22.00
N PRO A 180 -1.45 -7.32 -20.78
CA PRO A 180 -1.47 -8.75 -20.46
C PRO A 180 -2.65 -9.43 -21.17
N ASP A 181 -2.45 -10.66 -21.67
CA ASP A 181 -3.55 -11.43 -22.30
C ASP A 181 -4.62 -11.82 -21.28
N THR A 182 -4.23 -12.14 -20.05
CA THR A 182 -5.13 -12.58 -18.97
C THR A 182 -4.57 -12.23 -17.59
N ILE A 183 -5.44 -12.26 -16.57
CA ILE A 183 -5.00 -12.31 -15.16
C ILE A 183 -4.34 -13.67 -14.95
N VAL A 184 -3.06 -13.67 -14.60
CA VAL A 184 -2.31 -14.92 -14.35
C VAL A 184 -2.76 -15.56 -13.04
N HIS A 185 -2.94 -14.75 -11.99
CA HIS A 185 -3.33 -15.25 -10.68
C HIS A 185 -4.04 -14.20 -9.83
N ARG A 186 -5.14 -14.57 -9.17
CA ARG A 186 -5.81 -13.74 -8.17
C ARG A 186 -5.59 -14.32 -6.78
N SER A 187 -5.13 -13.49 -5.86
CA SER A 187 -5.09 -13.81 -4.43
C SER A 187 -6.01 -12.89 -3.66
N VAL A 188 -6.73 -13.45 -2.69
CA VAL A 188 -7.58 -12.70 -1.77
C VAL A 188 -7.14 -13.03 -0.35
N TYR A 189 -6.99 -12.01 0.49
CA TYR A 189 -6.68 -12.15 1.91
C TYR A 189 -7.73 -11.43 2.74
N LYS A 190 -7.94 -11.92 3.96
CA LYS A 190 -8.72 -11.25 5.00
C LYS A 190 -7.79 -10.79 6.11
N MET A 191 -8.04 -9.61 6.64
CA MET A 191 -7.41 -9.11 7.86
C MET A 191 -8.18 -9.67 9.06
N LYS A 192 -7.51 -10.45 9.91
CA LYS A 192 -8.10 -11.02 11.12
C LYS A 192 -7.09 -10.94 12.25
N ASP A 193 -7.44 -10.22 13.31
CA ASP A 193 -6.60 -10.05 14.51
C ASP A 193 -5.18 -9.57 14.16
N GLY A 194 -5.09 -8.62 13.21
CA GLY A 194 -3.83 -8.10 12.66
C GLY A 194 -3.10 -9.06 11.71
N ARG A 195 -3.62 -10.25 11.41
CA ARG A 195 -2.98 -11.20 10.48
C ARG A 195 -3.64 -11.18 9.11
N PHE A 196 -2.85 -11.41 8.06
CA PHE A 196 -3.31 -11.56 6.69
C PHE A 196 -3.54 -13.05 6.38
N VAL A 197 -4.80 -13.47 6.32
CA VAL A 197 -5.20 -14.87 6.10
C VAL A 197 -5.69 -15.03 4.67
N LYS A 198 -5.02 -15.88 3.88
CA LYS A 198 -5.44 -16.14 2.49
C LYS A 198 -6.86 -16.75 2.50
N ALA A 199 -7.79 -16.14 1.77
CA ALA A 199 -9.10 -16.70 1.54
C ALA A 199 -8.97 -17.89 0.58
N LYS A 200 -9.72 -18.96 0.85
CA LYS A 200 -9.82 -20.11 -0.05
C LYS A 200 -10.62 -19.76 -1.29
#